data_AF-A0AAW3JRG2-F1
#
_entry.id   AF-A0AAW3JRG2-F1
#
_cell.length_a   1.000
_cell.length_b   1.000
_cell.length_c   1.000
_cell.angle_alpha   90.00
_cell.angle_beta   90.00
_cell.angle_gamma   90.00
#
_symmetry.space_group_name_H-M   'P 1'
#
loop_
_entity.id
_entity.type
_entity.pdbx_description
1 polymer ?
#
loop_
_entity_poly.entity_id
_entity_poly.type
_entity_poly.pdbx_seq_one_letter_code
_entity_poly.pdbx_strand_id
1 'polypeptide(L)'
;MEMKLYHGKKIMEWRRWFISPVFIIIVILCGTVTLLDVCSSENFAADLKTGYTDSVTYYYLLNVGFFSIVGYCLAACTGAVLYAADYEENSVYMRINRMGVNRYVFSKIIQTLTGAFVCGFIAILFCFFGVSIVYGASMFPKSPESISGVTDNLLLLAGRNTEYLFTLAVISGLCYAFYSLMTLFISIFVPNKKLVIAFPMILWFIFQYIWVKIPFLPSFMTPSLIFDPTRQFGDLYNMSPYITVLIIFAEISVIAVVVSLVFRFKLRRSGVFGGVEDE
;
A
#
# COMPACT_ATOMS: atom_id res chain seq x y z
N MET A 1 17.51 -44.87 -0.20
CA MET A 1 17.91 -44.00 0.92
C MET A 1 16.97 -42.81 0.92
N GLU A 2 15.95 -42.85 1.78
CA GLU A 2 14.93 -41.81 1.90
C GLU A 2 15.55 -40.50 2.40
N MET A 3 15.67 -39.50 1.52
CA MET A 3 16.02 -38.14 1.95
C MET A 3 14.81 -37.47 2.58
N LYS A 4 14.65 -37.67 3.90
CA LYS A 4 13.89 -36.80 4.80
C LYS A 4 14.53 -35.40 4.81
N LEU A 5 14.19 -34.57 3.84
CA LEU A 5 14.71 -33.19 3.72
C LEU A 5 13.60 -32.22 3.30
N TYR A 6 12.43 -32.31 3.93
CA TYR A 6 11.26 -31.52 3.49
C TYR A 6 10.38 -30.99 4.62
N HIS A 7 10.95 -30.44 5.70
CA HIS A 7 10.13 -29.70 6.68
C HIS A 7 10.64 -28.27 6.99
N GLY A 8 11.86 -27.90 6.61
CA GLY A 8 12.42 -26.56 6.89
C GLY A 8 12.22 -25.46 5.83
N LYS A 9 11.76 -25.79 4.62
CA LYS A 9 11.73 -24.83 3.48
C LYS A 9 10.55 -23.85 3.46
N LYS A 10 9.55 -24.01 4.35
CA LYS A 10 8.30 -23.21 4.33
C LYS A 10 8.48 -21.74 4.77
N ILE A 11 9.48 -21.45 5.61
CA ILE A 11 9.65 -20.15 6.30
C ILE A 11 10.89 -19.39 5.80
N MET A 12 11.76 -20.05 5.05
CA MET A 12 13.08 -19.50 4.67
C MET A 12 12.98 -18.35 3.67
N GLU A 13 11.98 -18.35 2.78
CA GLU A 13 11.76 -17.23 1.85
C GLU A 13 11.21 -16.00 2.58
N TRP A 14 10.32 -16.16 3.56
CA TRP A 14 9.75 -15.04 4.32
C TRP A 14 10.79 -14.29 5.14
N ARG A 15 11.62 -15.03 5.89
CA ARG A 15 12.67 -14.45 6.74
C ARG A 15 13.74 -13.72 5.93
N ARG A 16 14.07 -14.22 4.74
CA ARG A 16 15.05 -13.59 3.85
C ARG A 16 14.59 -12.21 3.34
N TRP A 17 13.29 -11.93 3.35
CA TRP A 17 12.73 -10.71 2.77
C TRP A 17 12.54 -9.60 3.81
N PHE A 18 11.94 -9.89 4.96
CA PHE A 18 11.83 -8.90 6.04
C PHE A 18 13.19 -8.49 6.62
N ILE A 19 14.19 -9.37 6.55
CA ILE A 19 15.57 -9.10 7.00
C ILE A 19 16.43 -8.57 5.84
N SER A 20 15.88 -8.46 4.63
CA SER A 20 16.63 -7.92 3.49
C SER A 20 16.93 -6.44 3.74
N PRO A 21 18.18 -5.99 3.56
CA PRO A 21 18.52 -4.57 3.65
C PRO A 21 17.71 -3.74 2.65
N VAL A 22 17.33 -4.32 1.51
CA VAL A 22 16.50 -3.66 0.49
C VAL A 22 15.11 -3.32 1.03
N PHE A 23 14.49 -4.22 1.79
CA PHE A 23 13.17 -3.96 2.38
C PHE A 23 13.24 -2.81 3.38
N ILE A 24 14.25 -2.80 4.25
CA ILE A 24 14.46 -1.72 5.23
C ILE A 24 14.69 -0.39 4.52
N ILE A 25 15.51 -0.37 3.47
CA ILE A 25 15.76 0.84 2.66
C ILE A 25 14.46 1.34 2.03
N ILE A 26 13.63 0.45 1.46
CA ILE A 26 12.34 0.82 0.87
C ILE A 26 11.43 1.46 1.92
N VAL A 27 11.34 0.89 3.12
CA VAL A 27 10.49 1.41 4.19
C VAL A 27 10.96 2.79 4.65
N ILE A 28 12.27 2.98 4.84
CA ILE A 28 12.85 4.28 5.20
C ILE A 28 12.59 5.30 4.11
N LEU A 29 12.86 4.96 2.84
CA LEU A 29 12.62 5.85 1.70
C LEU A 29 11.14 6.25 1.63
N CYS A 30 10.22 5.29 1.79
CA CYS A 30 8.79 5.56 1.82
C CYS A 30 8.40 6.52 2.96
N GLY A 31 8.95 6.31 4.17
CA GLY A 31 8.77 7.21 5.30
C GLY A 31 9.33 8.61 5.06
N THR A 32 10.52 8.72 4.44
CA THR A 32 11.10 10.03 4.12
C THR A 32 10.32 10.77 3.04
N VAL A 33 9.81 10.06 2.04
CA VAL A 33 9.02 10.64 0.94
C VAL A 33 7.68 11.15 1.48
N THR A 34 7.01 10.39 2.34
CA THR A 34 5.75 10.82 2.98
C THR A 34 5.98 12.00 3.94
N LEU A 35 7.09 12.01 4.68
CA LEU A 35 7.50 13.15 5.49
C LEU A 35 7.74 14.41 4.63
N LEU A 36 8.49 14.28 3.54
CA LEU A 36 8.76 15.37 2.61
C LEU A 36 7.48 15.88 1.96
N ASP A 37 6.52 15.01 1.69
CA ASP A 37 5.21 15.40 1.17
C ASP A 37 4.56 16.39 2.15
N VAL A 38 4.39 16.01 3.41
CA VAL A 38 3.80 16.86 4.47
C VAL A 38 4.57 18.17 4.63
N CYS A 39 5.91 18.12 4.65
CA CYS A 39 6.75 19.30 4.77
C CYS A 39 6.69 20.24 3.54
N SER A 40 6.30 19.72 2.37
CA SER A 40 6.19 20.52 1.14
C SER A 40 4.87 21.28 1.02
N SER A 41 3.91 21.03 1.92
CA SER A 41 2.62 21.72 1.89
C SER A 41 2.79 23.23 2.10
N GLU A 42 2.06 24.04 1.32
CA GLU A 42 2.14 25.51 1.39
C GLU A 42 1.79 26.04 2.79
N ASN A 43 0.84 25.37 3.46
CA ASN A 43 0.42 25.70 4.82
C ASN A 43 1.52 25.42 5.84
N PHE A 44 2.22 24.29 5.73
CA PHE A 44 3.36 23.99 6.60
C PHE A 44 4.50 25.01 6.40
N ALA A 45 4.81 25.37 5.16
CA ALA A 45 5.83 26.35 4.85
C ALA A 45 5.46 27.78 5.31
N ALA A 46 4.19 28.14 5.28
CA ALA A 46 3.68 29.41 5.79
C ALA A 46 3.76 29.48 7.32
N ASP A 47 3.30 28.43 7.99
CA ASP A 47 3.30 28.34 9.45
C ASP A 47 4.73 28.39 10.01
N LEU A 48 5.68 27.69 9.35
CA LEU A 48 7.09 27.72 9.71
C LEU A 48 7.69 29.14 9.68
N LYS A 49 7.25 30.00 8.74
CA LYS A 49 7.71 31.40 8.64
C LYS A 49 7.14 32.29 9.73
N THR A 50 5.94 31.98 10.21
CA THR A 50 5.26 32.72 11.28
C THR A 50 5.65 32.27 12.69
N GLY A 51 6.38 31.15 12.81
CA GLY A 51 6.74 30.55 14.11
C GLY A 51 5.57 29.87 14.82
N TYR A 52 4.43 29.74 14.14
CA TYR A 52 3.29 28.97 14.60
C TYR A 52 3.46 27.51 14.18
N THR A 53 3.16 26.58 15.08
CA THR A 53 3.14 25.14 14.76
C THR A 53 1.79 24.56 15.16
N ASP A 54 1.02 24.17 14.15
CA ASP A 54 -0.21 23.40 14.34
C ASP A 54 0.13 21.90 14.50
N SER A 55 -0.90 21.08 14.69
CA SER A 55 -0.76 19.65 14.87
C SER A 55 -0.30 18.93 13.61
N VAL A 56 0.47 17.86 13.77
CA VAL A 56 0.89 16.99 12.65
C VAL A 56 -0.31 16.44 11.88
N THR A 57 -1.41 16.17 12.59
CA THR A 57 -2.67 15.70 12.02
C THR A 57 -3.27 16.73 11.06
N TYR A 58 -3.20 18.03 11.38
CA TYR A 58 -3.66 19.12 10.51
C TYR A 58 -2.86 19.20 9.21
N TYR A 59 -1.53 19.16 9.30
CA TYR A 59 -0.67 19.19 8.12
C TYR A 59 -0.82 17.95 7.24
N TYR A 60 -1.07 16.79 7.84
CA TYR A 60 -1.34 15.56 7.09
C TYR A 60 -2.68 15.62 6.34
N LEU A 61 -3.74 16.13 6.97
CA LEU A 61 -5.09 16.20 6.40
C LEU A 61 -5.23 17.21 5.26
N LEU A 62 -4.45 18.28 5.28
CA LEU A 62 -4.48 19.32 4.26
C LEU A 62 -3.69 18.98 3.00
N ASN A 63 -2.96 17.86 3.01
CA ASN A 63 -2.01 17.57 1.96
C ASN A 63 -2.44 16.35 1.14
N VAL A 64 -2.67 16.58 -0.16
CA VAL A 64 -2.89 15.53 -1.16
C VAL A 64 -1.79 15.67 -2.21
N GLY A 65 -0.65 15.04 -1.96
CA GLY A 65 0.59 15.33 -2.69
C GLY A 65 1.10 14.23 -3.63
N PHE A 66 1.84 14.69 -4.65
CA PHE A 66 2.54 13.89 -5.67
C PHE A 66 3.59 12.93 -5.08
N PHE A 67 4.15 13.25 -3.90
CA PHE A 67 5.15 12.41 -3.25
C PHE A 67 4.55 11.14 -2.64
N SER A 68 3.28 11.14 -2.23
CA SER A 68 2.58 9.90 -1.80
C SER A 68 2.60 8.79 -2.87
N ILE A 69 2.59 9.17 -4.16
CA ILE A 69 2.62 8.24 -5.30
C ILE A 69 3.94 7.50 -5.38
N VAL A 70 5.05 8.21 -5.13
CA VAL A 70 6.39 7.60 -5.10
C VAL A 70 6.44 6.53 -4.00
N GLY A 71 5.75 6.76 -2.87
CA GLY A 71 5.57 5.76 -1.82
C GLY A 71 4.87 4.48 -2.32
N TYR A 72 3.79 4.61 -3.10
CA TYR A 72 3.11 3.45 -3.69
C TYR A 72 3.99 2.68 -4.68
N CYS A 73 4.76 3.38 -5.51
CA CYS A 73 5.72 2.77 -6.44
C CYS A 73 6.82 2.00 -5.69
N LEU A 74 7.36 2.58 -4.60
CA LEU A 74 8.35 1.93 -3.76
C LEU A 74 7.78 0.69 -3.06
N ALA A 75 6.52 0.73 -2.62
CA ALA A 75 5.85 -0.40 -2.00
C ALA A 75 5.56 -1.54 -2.99
N ALA A 76 5.37 -1.25 -4.28
CA ALA A 76 5.27 -2.29 -5.29
C ALA A 76 6.56 -3.11 -5.43
N CYS A 77 7.72 -2.51 -5.10
CA CYS A 77 9.01 -3.19 -5.10
C CYS A 77 9.12 -4.31 -4.04
N THR A 78 8.30 -4.28 -2.99
CA THR A 78 8.37 -5.29 -1.91
C THR A 78 7.73 -6.63 -2.30
N GLY A 79 7.00 -6.71 -3.41
CA GLY A 79 6.30 -7.93 -3.83
C GLY A 79 6.18 -8.09 -5.34
N ALA A 80 5.43 -7.21 -5.99
CA ALA A 80 5.06 -7.34 -7.40
C ALA A 80 6.27 -7.32 -8.34
N VAL A 81 7.25 -6.45 -8.09
CA VAL A 81 8.50 -6.37 -8.89
C VAL A 81 9.33 -7.64 -8.74
N LEU A 82 9.25 -8.30 -7.58
CA LEU A 82 10.02 -9.51 -7.34
C LEU A 82 9.44 -10.73 -8.07
N TYR A 83 8.15 -10.71 -8.43
CA TYR A 83 7.64 -11.67 -9.42
C TYR A 83 8.20 -11.40 -10.81
N ALA A 84 8.19 -10.15 -11.27
CA ALA A 84 8.79 -9.79 -12.56
C ALA A 84 10.29 -10.12 -12.61
N ALA A 85 11.01 -9.94 -11.49
CA ALA A 85 12.40 -10.34 -11.34
C ALA A 85 12.61 -11.85 -11.45
N ASP A 86 11.79 -12.62 -10.73
CA ASP A 86 11.86 -14.08 -10.81
C ASP A 86 11.63 -14.56 -12.26
N TYR A 87 10.74 -13.89 -13.00
CA TYR A 87 10.40 -14.20 -14.39
C TYR A 87 11.53 -13.84 -15.35
N GLU A 88 12.10 -12.63 -15.26
CA GLU A 88 13.26 -12.21 -16.07
C GLU A 88 14.50 -13.10 -15.82
N GLU A 89 14.67 -13.60 -14.59
CA GLU A 89 15.77 -14.51 -14.23
C GLU A 89 15.50 -15.99 -14.58
N ASN A 90 14.37 -16.31 -15.24
CA ASN A 90 13.92 -17.67 -15.53
C ASN A 90 13.85 -18.60 -14.30
N SER A 91 13.75 -18.02 -13.10
CA SER A 91 13.78 -18.77 -11.84
C SER A 91 12.40 -19.24 -11.38
N VAL A 92 11.32 -18.73 -11.99
CA VAL A 92 9.92 -19.11 -11.71
C VAL A 92 9.72 -20.62 -11.83
N TYR A 93 10.20 -21.23 -12.91
CA TYR A 93 10.06 -22.67 -13.15
C TYR A 93 10.73 -23.50 -12.03
N MET A 94 11.95 -23.14 -11.64
CA MET A 94 12.68 -23.83 -10.58
C MET A 94 11.96 -23.73 -9.23
N ARG A 95 11.35 -22.57 -8.92
CA ARG A 95 10.61 -22.36 -7.66
C ARG A 95 9.27 -23.09 -7.67
N ILE A 96 8.58 -23.12 -8.80
CA ILE A 96 7.34 -23.88 -8.99
C ILE A 96 7.61 -25.38 -8.85
N ASN A 97 8.67 -25.92 -9.45
CA ASN A 97 9.01 -27.35 -9.32
C ASN A 97 9.33 -27.76 -7.88
N ARG A 98 9.87 -26.85 -7.06
CA ARG A 98 10.18 -27.13 -5.64
C ARG A 98 8.98 -27.01 -4.71
N MET A 99 8.06 -26.09 -4.98
CA MET A 99 6.97 -25.75 -4.04
C MET A 99 5.57 -26.16 -4.53
N GLY A 100 5.40 -26.36 -5.83
CA GLY A 100 4.11 -26.49 -6.50
C GLY A 100 3.45 -25.13 -6.77
N VAL A 101 2.67 -25.03 -7.85
CA VAL A 101 2.03 -23.78 -8.31
C VAL A 101 1.16 -23.14 -7.24
N ASN A 102 0.29 -23.92 -6.59
CA ASN A 102 -0.65 -23.37 -5.61
C ASN A 102 0.08 -22.69 -4.44
N ARG A 103 1.20 -23.27 -4.00
CA ARG A 103 2.00 -22.71 -2.89
C ARG A 103 2.81 -21.50 -3.33
N TYR A 104 3.38 -21.53 -4.53
CA TYR A 104 4.10 -20.39 -5.10
C TYR A 104 3.19 -19.16 -5.23
N VAL A 105 2.02 -19.31 -5.84
CA VAL A 105 1.05 -18.21 -6.01
C VAL A 105 0.61 -17.66 -4.66
N PHE A 106 0.24 -18.53 -3.73
CA PHE A 106 -0.20 -18.11 -2.40
C PHE A 106 0.91 -17.35 -1.65
N SER A 107 2.16 -17.84 -1.73
CA SER A 107 3.32 -17.18 -1.15
C SER A 107 3.50 -15.77 -1.72
N LYS A 108 3.44 -15.61 -3.05
CA LYS A 108 3.60 -14.31 -3.72
C LYS A 108 2.53 -13.30 -3.35
N ILE A 109 1.29 -13.73 -3.22
CA ILE A 109 0.19 -12.84 -2.85
C ILE A 109 0.34 -12.36 -1.42
N ILE A 110 0.57 -13.28 -0.48
CA ILE A 110 0.72 -12.88 0.91
C ILE A 110 1.97 -12.00 1.10
N GLN A 111 3.07 -12.35 0.43
CA GLN A 111 4.28 -11.53 0.43
C GLN A 111 4.03 -10.10 -0.07
N THR A 112 3.28 -9.96 -1.16
CA THR A 112 2.93 -8.65 -1.72
C THR A 112 2.05 -7.87 -0.74
N LEU A 113 1.02 -8.50 -0.18
CA LEU A 113 0.10 -7.88 0.78
C LEU A 113 0.82 -7.47 2.07
N THR A 114 1.53 -8.40 2.71
CA THR A 114 2.20 -8.15 4.00
C THR A 114 3.37 -7.18 3.86
N GLY A 115 4.17 -7.29 2.80
CA GLY A 115 5.29 -6.38 2.56
C GLY A 115 4.82 -4.95 2.33
N ALA A 116 3.81 -4.76 1.48
CA ALA A 116 3.26 -3.44 1.20
C ALA A 116 2.49 -2.86 2.39
N PHE A 117 1.72 -3.67 3.11
CA PHE A 117 1.01 -3.25 4.33
C PHE A 117 1.97 -2.75 5.40
N VAL A 118 3.01 -3.53 5.72
CA VAL A 118 4.03 -3.13 6.71
C VAL A 118 4.77 -1.87 6.25
N CYS A 119 5.06 -1.75 4.95
CA CYS A 119 5.68 -0.55 4.39
C CYS A 119 4.82 0.70 4.59
N GLY A 120 3.52 0.65 4.22
CA GLY A 120 2.60 1.79 4.40
C GLY A 120 2.35 2.13 5.87
N PHE A 121 2.17 1.11 6.72
CA PHE A 121 1.94 1.29 8.15
C PHE A 121 3.13 1.99 8.83
N ILE A 122 4.36 1.52 8.59
CA ILE A 122 5.56 2.11 9.17
C ILE A 122 5.84 3.49 8.58
N ALA A 123 5.60 3.71 7.28
CA ALA A 123 5.84 4.99 6.63
C ALA A 123 5.02 6.12 7.27
N ILE A 124 3.74 5.87 7.58
CA ILE A 124 2.91 6.87 8.29
C ILE A 124 3.42 7.14 9.70
N LEU A 125 3.74 6.10 10.46
CA LEU A 125 4.28 6.31 11.81
C LEU A 125 5.59 7.11 11.74
N PHE A 126 6.48 6.76 10.82
CA PHE A 126 7.72 7.49 10.59
C PHE A 126 7.47 8.96 10.24
N CYS A 127 6.48 9.26 9.39
CA CYS A 127 6.07 10.62 9.08
C CYS A 127 5.59 11.37 10.33
N PHE A 128 4.68 10.78 11.11
CA PHE A 128 4.12 11.43 12.31
C PHE A 128 5.17 11.70 13.39
N PHE A 129 6.04 10.71 13.66
CA PHE A 129 7.16 10.88 14.58
C PHE A 129 8.21 11.85 14.02
N GLY A 130 8.48 11.80 12.72
CA GLY A 130 9.44 12.67 12.04
C GLY A 130 9.06 14.15 12.17
N VAL A 131 7.81 14.51 11.85
CA VAL A 131 7.35 15.91 12.00
C VAL A 131 7.37 16.33 13.46
N SER A 132 6.91 15.47 14.38
CA SER A 132 6.84 15.81 15.80
C SER A 132 8.22 16.03 16.44
N ILE A 133 9.20 15.17 16.14
CA ILE A 133 10.55 15.25 16.72
C ILE A 133 11.36 16.38 16.09
N VAL A 134 11.32 16.51 14.75
CA VAL A 134 12.18 17.47 14.03
C VAL A 134 11.68 18.89 14.18
N TYR A 135 10.36 19.10 14.20
CA TYR A 135 9.76 20.44 14.20
C TYR A 135 9.06 20.80 15.52
N GLY A 136 9.04 19.89 16.51
CA GLY A 136 8.40 20.13 17.80
C GLY A 136 6.87 20.26 17.74
N ALA A 137 6.26 19.86 16.62
CA ALA A 137 4.81 19.91 16.44
C ALA A 137 4.10 18.89 17.34
N SER A 138 2.96 19.26 17.92
CA SER A 138 2.13 18.31 18.67
C SER A 138 1.52 17.28 17.70
N MET A 139 1.57 15.99 18.04
CA MET A 139 0.99 14.95 17.18
C MET A 139 -0.51 15.16 16.94
N PHE A 140 -1.18 15.71 17.95
CA PHE A 140 -2.62 15.88 17.98
C PHE A 140 -3.02 17.35 18.15
N PRO A 141 -4.23 17.71 17.69
CA PRO A 141 -4.81 19.03 17.94
C PRO A 141 -4.96 19.32 19.43
N LYS A 142 -4.88 20.60 19.79
CA LYS A 142 -5.07 21.07 21.18
C LYS A 142 -6.54 21.11 21.61
N SER A 143 -7.48 21.26 20.66
CA SER A 143 -8.92 21.19 20.90
C SER A 143 -9.68 20.65 19.68
N PRO A 144 -10.86 20.03 19.85
CA PRO A 144 -11.68 19.55 18.73
C PRO A 144 -12.14 20.69 17.80
N GLU A 145 -12.32 21.89 18.36
CA GLU A 145 -12.73 23.10 17.65
C GLU A 145 -11.67 23.59 16.64
N SER A 146 -10.39 23.26 16.84
CA SER A 146 -9.33 23.63 15.89
C SER A 146 -9.37 22.82 14.59
N ILE A 147 -10.12 21.71 14.56
CA ILE A 147 -10.29 20.83 13.39
C ILE A 147 -11.69 20.96 12.77
N SER A 148 -12.67 21.58 13.46
CA SER A 148 -14.02 21.72 12.94
C SER A 148 -14.01 22.60 11.67
N GLY A 149 -14.29 21.99 10.51
CA GLY A 149 -14.21 22.62 9.19
C GLY A 149 -13.09 22.08 8.29
N VAL A 150 -12.09 21.38 8.84
CA VAL A 150 -11.02 20.72 8.05
C VAL A 150 -11.36 19.25 7.79
N THR A 151 -11.97 18.56 8.76
CA THR A 151 -12.48 17.18 8.62
C THR A 151 -13.74 16.92 9.43
N ASP A 152 -14.60 16.04 8.92
CA ASP A 152 -15.81 15.54 9.60
C ASP A 152 -15.55 14.21 10.34
N ASN A 153 -14.28 13.87 10.55
CA ASN A 153 -13.87 12.60 11.12
C ASN A 153 -14.38 12.43 12.56
N LEU A 154 -15.29 11.47 12.74
CA LEU A 154 -15.98 11.18 14.00
C LEU A 154 -15.03 10.92 15.20
N LEU A 155 -13.85 10.32 14.96
CA LEU A 155 -12.88 10.01 16.02
C LEU A 155 -12.11 11.24 16.51
N LEU A 156 -11.78 12.18 15.62
CA LEU A 156 -11.09 13.42 15.98
C LEU A 156 -12.05 14.36 16.73
N LEU A 157 -13.31 14.42 16.30
CA LEU A 157 -14.36 15.19 16.96
C LEU A 157 -14.70 14.64 18.36
N ALA A 158 -14.59 13.32 18.55
CA ALA A 158 -14.77 12.67 19.86
C ALA A 158 -13.51 12.75 20.77
N GLY A 159 -12.41 13.37 20.32
CA GLY A 159 -11.15 13.46 21.08
C GLY A 159 -10.39 12.14 21.23
N ARG A 160 -10.75 11.09 20.47
CA ARG A 160 -10.08 9.77 20.48
C ARG A 160 -8.90 9.74 19.52
N ASN A 161 -7.93 10.61 19.81
CA ASN A 161 -6.82 10.95 18.92
C ASN A 161 -5.85 9.78 18.65
N THR A 162 -5.58 8.95 19.67
CA THR A 162 -4.70 7.78 19.53
C THR A 162 -5.29 6.72 18.60
N GLU A 163 -6.60 6.51 18.68
CA GLU A 163 -7.30 5.56 17.84
C GLU A 163 -7.40 6.03 16.41
N TYR A 164 -7.59 7.34 16.21
CA TYR A 164 -7.52 7.94 14.89
C TYR A 164 -6.17 7.65 14.20
N LEU A 165 -5.05 7.85 14.91
CA LEU A 165 -3.71 7.54 14.38
C LEU A 165 -3.57 6.07 13.97
N PHE A 166 -4.05 5.14 14.80
CA PHE A 166 -4.02 3.72 14.48
C PHE A 166 -4.91 3.38 13.27
N THR A 167 -6.13 3.92 13.21
CA THR A 167 -7.01 3.69 12.07
C THR A 167 -6.42 4.23 10.78
N LEU A 168 -5.78 5.41 10.83
CA LEU A 168 -5.12 6.02 9.70
C LEU A 168 -3.92 5.19 9.20
N ALA A 169 -3.08 4.71 10.11
CA ALA A 169 -1.94 3.85 9.78
C ALA A 169 -2.39 2.50 9.18
N VAL A 170 -3.52 1.95 9.64
CA VAL A 170 -4.09 0.72 9.07
C VAL A 170 -4.66 0.97 7.69
N ILE A 171 -5.44 2.04 7.49
CA ILE A 171 -6.01 2.40 6.19
C ILE A 171 -4.89 2.61 5.18
N SER A 172 -3.84 3.35 5.52
CA SER A 172 -2.72 3.55 4.60
C SER A 172 -2.00 2.25 4.24
N GLY A 173 -1.75 1.38 5.22
CA GLY A 173 -1.18 0.05 4.97
C GLY A 173 -2.04 -0.74 3.98
N LEU A 174 -3.36 -0.68 4.12
CA LEU A 174 -4.30 -1.32 3.20
C LEU A 174 -4.26 -0.69 1.80
N CYS A 175 -4.17 0.64 1.68
CA CYS A 175 -4.03 1.32 0.39
C CYS A 175 -2.74 0.88 -0.33
N TYR A 176 -1.62 0.84 0.39
CA TYR A 176 -0.34 0.34 -0.12
C TYR A 176 -0.45 -1.11 -0.60
N ALA A 177 -1.13 -1.96 0.17
CA ALA A 177 -1.39 -3.34 -0.20
C ALA A 177 -2.24 -3.46 -1.47
N PHE A 178 -3.27 -2.62 -1.62
CA PHE A 178 -4.11 -2.56 -2.82
C PHE A 178 -3.30 -2.20 -4.08
N TYR A 179 -2.54 -1.10 -4.06
CA TYR A 179 -1.72 -0.69 -5.22
C TYR A 179 -0.66 -1.74 -5.57
N SER A 180 -0.04 -2.36 -4.57
CA SER A 180 0.94 -3.42 -4.79
C SER A 180 0.30 -4.70 -5.37
N LEU A 181 -0.92 -5.04 -4.93
CA LEU A 181 -1.68 -6.18 -5.45
C LEU A 181 -2.13 -5.96 -6.90
N MET A 182 -2.57 -4.75 -7.25
CA MET A 182 -2.88 -4.38 -8.63
C MET A 182 -1.65 -4.43 -9.53
N THR A 183 -0.50 -4.06 -8.98
CA THR A 183 0.79 -4.14 -9.67
C THR A 183 1.23 -5.59 -9.89
N LEU A 184 0.95 -6.48 -8.92
CA LEU A 184 1.12 -7.92 -9.09
C LEU A 184 0.17 -8.47 -10.17
N PHE A 185 -1.06 -7.98 -10.24
CA PHE A 185 -2.01 -8.38 -11.27
C PHE A 185 -1.46 -8.11 -12.67
N ILE A 186 -0.92 -6.92 -12.91
CA ILE A 186 -0.32 -6.58 -14.21
C ILE A 186 0.96 -7.36 -14.48
N SER A 187 1.79 -7.58 -13.47
CA SER A 187 3.04 -8.31 -13.65
C SER A 187 2.82 -9.76 -14.11
N ILE A 188 1.67 -10.37 -13.80
CA ILE A 188 1.26 -11.69 -14.31
C ILE A 188 1.12 -11.70 -15.84
N PHE A 189 0.66 -10.60 -16.44
CA PHE A 189 0.46 -10.49 -17.89
C PHE A 189 1.70 -9.95 -18.60
N VAL A 190 2.32 -8.92 -18.04
CA VAL A 190 3.49 -8.24 -18.60
C VAL A 190 4.60 -8.23 -17.53
N PRO A 191 5.42 -9.27 -17.47
CA PRO A 191 6.48 -9.41 -16.47
C PRO A 191 7.71 -8.56 -16.85
N ASN A 192 7.55 -7.24 -16.87
CA ASN A 192 8.62 -6.27 -17.10
C ASN A 192 8.79 -5.40 -15.87
N LYS A 193 9.96 -5.45 -15.22
CA LYS A 193 10.23 -4.68 -13.99
C LYS A 193 9.90 -3.20 -14.11
N LYS A 194 10.27 -2.56 -15.22
CA LYS A 194 10.11 -1.11 -15.40
C LYS A 194 8.63 -0.71 -15.44
N LEU A 195 7.84 -1.48 -16.18
CA LEU A 195 6.39 -1.25 -16.29
C LEU A 195 5.70 -1.50 -14.94
N VAL A 196 6.08 -2.57 -14.25
CA VAL A 196 5.52 -2.93 -12.96
C VAL A 196 5.80 -1.84 -11.91
N ILE A 197 7.01 -1.27 -11.87
CA ILE A 197 7.33 -0.16 -10.94
C ILE A 197 6.50 1.10 -11.23
N ALA A 198 6.24 1.42 -12.51
CA ALA A 198 5.49 2.59 -12.90
C ALA A 198 3.96 2.42 -12.77
N PHE A 199 3.47 1.18 -12.65
CA PHE A 199 2.05 0.90 -12.69
C PHE A 199 1.22 1.56 -11.57
N PRO A 200 1.67 1.61 -10.29
CA PRO A 200 0.95 2.34 -9.25
C PRO A 200 0.69 3.81 -9.61
N MET A 201 1.64 4.47 -10.28
CA MET A 201 1.50 5.86 -10.72
C MET A 201 0.42 6.01 -11.79
N ILE A 202 0.41 5.11 -12.78
CA ILE A 202 -0.61 5.10 -13.84
C ILE A 202 -2.00 4.86 -13.23
N LEU A 203 -2.09 3.88 -12.33
CA LEU A 203 -3.34 3.52 -11.68
C LEU A 203 -3.88 4.65 -10.80
N TRP A 204 -3.00 5.28 -10.02
CA TRP A 204 -3.33 6.45 -9.21
C TRP A 204 -3.82 7.61 -10.09
N PHE A 205 -3.15 7.88 -11.22
CA PHE A 205 -3.57 8.93 -12.15
C PHE A 205 -4.96 8.67 -12.72
N ILE A 206 -5.27 7.43 -13.11
CA ILE A 206 -6.61 7.05 -13.61
C ILE A 206 -7.66 7.28 -12.52
N PHE A 207 -7.39 6.84 -11.29
CA PHE A 207 -8.36 6.98 -10.20
C PHE A 207 -8.60 8.42 -9.77
N GLN A 208 -7.56 9.25 -9.71
CA GLN A 208 -7.69 10.65 -9.27
C GLN A 208 -8.16 11.59 -10.38
N TYR A 209 -7.64 11.46 -11.60
CA TYR A 209 -7.94 12.43 -12.66
C TYR A 209 -9.09 12.03 -13.57
N ILE A 210 -9.26 10.74 -13.86
CA ILE A 210 -10.24 10.27 -14.83
C ILE A 210 -11.53 9.87 -14.13
N TRP A 211 -11.46 9.07 -13.07
CA TRP A 211 -12.65 8.50 -12.44
C TRP A 211 -13.42 9.50 -11.56
N VAL A 212 -12.73 10.40 -10.85
CA VAL A 212 -13.39 11.46 -10.05
C VAL A 212 -14.15 12.48 -10.91
N LYS A 213 -13.72 12.68 -12.17
CA LYS A 213 -14.35 13.65 -13.10
C LYS A 213 -15.57 13.09 -13.83
N ILE A 214 -15.93 11.82 -13.62
CA ILE A 214 -17.05 11.18 -14.30
C ILE A 214 -18.28 11.17 -13.36
N PRO A 215 -19.27 12.07 -13.56
CA PRO A 215 -20.35 12.28 -12.59
C PRO A 215 -21.39 11.15 -12.53
N PHE A 216 -21.36 10.19 -13.46
CA PHE A 216 -22.33 9.09 -13.49
C PHE A 216 -21.87 7.81 -12.78
N LEU A 217 -20.59 7.74 -12.39
CA LEU A 217 -20.08 6.57 -11.69
C LEU A 217 -20.51 6.62 -10.22
N PRO A 218 -21.11 5.56 -9.68
CA PRO A 218 -21.46 5.50 -8.26
C PRO A 218 -20.22 5.70 -7.38
N SER A 219 -20.34 6.41 -6.26
CA SER A 219 -19.22 6.74 -5.35
C SER A 219 -18.52 5.52 -4.73
N PHE A 220 -19.18 4.36 -4.69
CA PHE A 220 -18.56 3.09 -4.30
C PHE A 220 -17.70 2.46 -5.41
N MET A 221 -17.80 2.94 -6.65
CA MET A 221 -16.95 2.53 -7.76
C MET A 221 -15.75 3.44 -7.94
N THR A 222 -15.54 4.48 -7.14
CA THR A 222 -14.37 5.36 -7.22
C THR A 222 -13.34 4.95 -6.16
N PRO A 223 -12.23 4.26 -6.52
CA PRO A 223 -11.24 3.80 -5.55
C PRO A 223 -10.56 4.94 -4.81
N SER A 224 -10.53 6.15 -5.40
CA SER A 224 -10.12 7.37 -4.68
C SER A 224 -11.00 7.61 -3.45
N LEU A 225 -12.31 7.41 -3.50
CA LEU A 225 -13.21 7.58 -2.35
C LEU A 225 -13.10 6.47 -1.30
N ILE A 226 -12.66 5.27 -1.70
CA ILE A 226 -12.50 4.11 -0.79
C ILE A 226 -11.12 4.11 -0.12
N PHE A 227 -10.08 4.51 -0.84
CA PHE A 227 -8.69 4.41 -0.42
C PHE A 227 -8.02 5.76 -0.11
N ASP A 228 -8.75 6.87 -0.11
CA ASP A 228 -8.19 8.15 0.34
C ASP A 228 -8.08 8.14 1.88
N PRO A 229 -6.85 8.18 2.44
CA PRO A 229 -6.64 8.19 3.88
C PRO A 229 -7.14 9.48 4.54
N THR A 230 -7.43 10.53 3.76
CA THR A 230 -7.85 11.84 4.26
C THR A 230 -9.34 12.10 4.11
N ARG A 231 -10.04 11.41 3.19
CA ARG A 231 -11.41 11.76 2.79
C ARG A 231 -12.28 10.58 2.34
N GLN A 232 -13.45 10.48 2.98
CA GLN A 232 -14.76 10.26 2.35
C GLN A 232 -15.50 8.92 2.45
N PHE A 233 -14.97 7.70 2.52
CA PHE A 233 -15.91 6.55 2.61
C PHE A 233 -16.69 6.50 3.93
N GLY A 234 -16.00 6.74 5.06
CA GLY A 234 -16.61 6.85 6.38
C GLY A 234 -17.49 8.10 6.50
N ASP A 235 -16.99 9.25 6.02
CA ASP A 235 -17.67 10.54 6.16
C ASP A 235 -18.90 10.66 5.23
N LEU A 236 -18.82 10.15 4.00
CA LEU A 236 -19.93 10.21 3.02
C LEU A 236 -21.13 9.36 3.45
N TYR A 237 -20.88 8.27 4.17
CA TYR A 237 -21.91 7.36 4.66
C TYR A 237 -22.13 7.43 6.17
N ASN A 238 -21.47 8.38 6.85
CA ASN A 238 -21.51 8.55 8.30
C ASN A 238 -21.23 7.23 9.07
N MET A 239 -20.30 6.42 8.54
CA MET A 239 -19.92 5.12 9.08
C MET A 239 -18.77 5.27 10.07
N SER A 240 -18.72 4.40 11.08
CA SER A 240 -17.59 4.39 12.01
C SER A 240 -16.29 4.01 11.30
N PRO A 241 -15.14 4.61 11.65
CA PRO A 241 -13.85 4.31 10.99
C PRO A 241 -13.45 2.83 11.03
N TYR A 242 -13.89 2.09 12.05
CA TYR A 242 -13.66 0.65 12.12
C TYR A 242 -14.41 -0.14 11.04
N ILE A 243 -15.64 0.28 10.72
CA ILE A 243 -16.43 -0.34 9.64
C ILE A 243 -15.75 -0.07 8.30
N THR A 244 -15.25 1.14 8.09
CA THR A 244 -14.47 1.49 6.89
C THR A 244 -13.25 0.59 6.71
N VAL A 245 -12.47 0.37 7.78
CA VAL A 245 -11.32 -0.55 7.76
C VAL A 245 -11.74 -1.98 7.38
N LEU A 246 -12.85 -2.47 7.94
CA LEU A 246 -13.35 -3.82 7.65
C LEU A 246 -13.80 -3.98 6.19
N ILE A 247 -14.48 -2.98 5.63
CA ILE A 247 -14.91 -2.99 4.22
C ILE A 247 -13.69 -3.02 3.30
N ILE A 248 -12.72 -2.13 3.52
CA ILE A 248 -11.48 -2.07 2.73
C ILE A 248 -10.73 -3.41 2.80
N PHE A 249 -10.63 -4.00 4.00
CA PHE A 249 -10.00 -5.30 4.19
C PHE A 249 -10.73 -6.41 3.44
N ALA A 250 -12.07 -6.43 3.48
CA ALA A 250 -12.88 -7.40 2.75
C ALA A 250 -12.69 -7.27 1.23
N GLU A 251 -12.67 -6.04 0.71
CA GLU A 251 -12.44 -5.78 -0.72
C GLU A 251 -11.06 -6.25 -1.18
N ILE A 252 -9.99 -5.87 -0.46
CA ILE A 252 -8.64 -6.33 -0.77
C ILE A 252 -8.56 -7.86 -0.72
N SER A 253 -9.25 -8.50 0.22
CA SER A 253 -9.30 -9.97 0.32
C SER A 253 -9.97 -10.60 -0.90
N VAL A 254 -11.10 -10.06 -1.37
CA VAL A 254 -11.78 -10.52 -2.59
C VAL A 254 -10.88 -10.36 -3.81
N ILE A 255 -10.26 -9.19 -3.96
CA ILE A 255 -9.31 -8.92 -5.04
C ILE A 255 -8.13 -9.89 -4.98
N ALA A 256 -7.58 -10.16 -3.80
CA ALA A 256 -6.45 -11.09 -3.64
C ALA A 256 -6.82 -12.51 -4.07
N VAL A 257 -8.06 -12.94 -3.80
CA VAL A 257 -8.58 -14.23 -4.29
C VAL A 257 -8.67 -14.22 -5.82
N VAL A 258 -9.21 -13.16 -6.43
CA VAL A 258 -9.30 -13.03 -7.90
C VAL A 258 -7.91 -13.06 -8.54
N VAL A 259 -6.96 -12.26 -8.03
CA VAL A 259 -5.57 -12.24 -8.51
C VAL A 259 -4.93 -13.62 -8.36
N SER A 260 -5.18 -14.35 -7.27
CA SER A 260 -4.72 -15.73 -7.06
C SER A 260 -5.24 -16.69 -8.11
N LEU A 261 -6.52 -16.61 -8.44
CA LEU A 261 -7.14 -17.45 -9.46
C LEU A 261 -6.55 -17.17 -10.84
N VAL A 262 -6.43 -15.88 -11.21
CA VAL A 262 -5.84 -15.46 -12.49
C VAL A 262 -4.37 -15.89 -12.58
N PHE A 263 -3.60 -15.71 -11.52
CA PHE A 263 -2.20 -16.11 -11.47
C PHE A 263 -2.03 -17.62 -11.63
N ARG A 264 -2.84 -18.42 -10.91
CA ARG A 264 -2.85 -19.88 -11.06
C ARG A 264 -3.21 -20.30 -12.48
N PHE A 265 -4.24 -19.68 -13.05
CA PHE A 265 -4.69 -19.98 -14.40
C PHE A 265 -3.59 -19.69 -15.43
N LYS A 266 -2.94 -18.51 -15.32
CA LYS A 266 -1.86 -18.12 -16.22
C LYS A 266 -0.68 -19.09 -16.14
N LEU A 267 -0.21 -19.42 -14.93
CA LEU A 267 0.92 -20.35 -14.74
C LEU A 267 0.64 -21.77 -15.25
N ARG A 268 -0.61 -22.24 -15.18
CA ARG A 268 -1.00 -23.54 -15.73
C ARG A 268 -1.07 -23.53 -17.26
N ARG A 269 -1.49 -22.41 -17.86
CA ARG A 269 -1.64 -22.29 -19.31
C ARG A 269 -0.32 -22.00 -20.02
N SER A 270 0.61 -21.29 -19.37
CA SER A 270 1.86 -20.84 -20.00
C SER A 270 2.93 -21.92 -20.17
N GLY A 271 2.58 -23.21 -20.18
CA GLY A 271 3.54 -24.29 -20.48
C GLY A 271 4.73 -24.39 -19.52
N VAL A 272 4.68 -23.74 -18.34
CA VAL A 272 5.69 -23.83 -17.27
C VAL A 272 5.67 -25.24 -16.60
N PHE A 273 5.03 -26.20 -17.26
CA PHE A 273 4.95 -27.61 -16.94
C PHE A 273 5.30 -28.42 -18.19
N GLY A 274 6.59 -28.59 -18.47
CA GLY A 274 7.06 -29.52 -19.51
C GLY A 274 6.84 -29.01 -20.93
N GLY A 275 7.89 -29.13 -21.75
CA GLY A 275 7.89 -28.63 -23.11
C GLY A 275 6.76 -29.21 -23.95
N VAL A 276 6.04 -28.31 -24.62
CA VAL A 276 5.68 -28.49 -26.02
C VAL A 276 6.01 -27.15 -26.65
N GLU A 277 7.09 -27.13 -27.43
CA GLU A 277 7.25 -26.17 -28.51
C GLU A 277 6.06 -26.45 -29.45
N ASP A 278 5.12 -25.51 -29.52
CA ASP A 278 4.19 -25.51 -30.65
C ASP A 278 4.87 -24.71 -31.76
N GLU A 279 5.40 -25.47 -32.72
CA GLU A 279 5.70 -25.05 -34.11
C GLU A 279 4.49 -24.40 -34.78
#